data_AF-I3E663-F1
#
_entry.id   AF-I3E663-F1
#
_cell.length_a   1.000
_cell.length_b   1.000
_cell.length_c   1.000
_cell.angle_alpha   90.00
_cell.angle_beta   90.00
_cell.angle_gamma   90.00
#
_symmetry.space_group_name_H-M   'P 1'
#
loop_
_entity.id
_entity.type
_entity.pdbx_description
1 polymer ?
#
loop_
_entity_poly.entity_id
_entity_poly.type
_entity_poly.pdbx_seq_one_letter_code
_entity_poly.pdbx_strand_id
1 'polypeptide(L)' 'MDYYDDYSPYMMIDHLKLEDGYPKTYSNHECPHLFYCPKCGFEDVKLIKEQGADLKPKGQTP' A
#
# COMPACT_ATOMS: atom_id res chain seq x y z
N MET A 1 20.51 20.47 13.74
CA MET A 1 19.65 19.48 14.40
C MET A 1 18.36 19.46 13.63
N ASP A 2 18.20 18.46 12.77
CA ASP A 2 16.93 17.96 12.23
C ASP A 2 17.20 16.49 11.86
N TYR A 3 17.65 15.73 12.87
CA TYR A 3 18.06 14.32 12.72
C TYR A 3 16.87 13.37 12.82
N TYR A 4 15.67 13.92 12.95
CA TYR A 4 14.42 13.20 12.94
C TYR A 4 13.50 14.01 12.02
N ASP A 5 13.61 13.78 10.71
CA ASP A 5 12.48 14.01 9.81
C ASP A 5 11.23 13.51 10.53
N ASP A 6 10.19 14.35 10.57
CA ASP A 6 8.94 14.13 11.29
C ASP A 6 8.42 12.72 11.03
N TYR A 7 8.89 11.78 11.86
CA TYR A 7 8.57 10.38 11.73
C TYR A 7 7.07 10.35 11.97
N SER A 8 6.36 10.16 10.88
CA SER A 8 4.91 10.14 10.82
C SER A 8 4.52 8.67 10.78
N PRO A 9 4.54 7.96 11.93
CA PRO A 9 4.29 6.51 12.03
C PRO A 9 2.92 6.08 11.51
N TYR A 10 2.07 7.04 11.16
CA TYR A 10 0.73 6.87 10.63
C TYR A 10 0.49 7.75 9.40
N MET A 11 1.48 7.88 8.50
CA MET A 11 1.18 8.37 7.16
C MET A 11 0.09 7.49 6.54
N MET A 12 -0.88 8.14 5.89
CA MET A 12 -1.97 7.43 5.23
C MET A 12 -1.37 6.42 4.24
N ILE A 13 -1.87 5.18 4.27
CA ILE A 13 -1.38 4.07 3.43
C ILE A 13 -1.37 4.45 1.94
N ASP A 14 -2.30 5.29 1.51
CA ASP A 14 -2.40 5.80 0.16
C ASP A 14 -1.23 6.70 -0.24
N HIS A 15 -0.67 7.49 0.68
CA HIS A 15 0.51 8.30 0.41
C HIS A 15 1.75 7.40 0.26
N LEU A 16 1.83 6.32 1.03
CA LEU A 16 2.94 5.36 0.94
C LEU A 16 2.96 4.64 -0.42
N LYS A 17 1.80 4.37 -1.04
CA LYS A 17 1.72 3.78 -2.39
C LYS A 17 2.31 4.66 -3.50
N LEU A 18 2.44 5.96 -3.28
CA LEU A 18 3.05 6.86 -4.26
C LEU A 18 4.58 6.72 -4.29
N GLU A 19 5.16 6.29 -3.17
CA GLU A 19 6.60 6.19 -2.95
C GLU A 19 7.09 4.73 -2.82
N ASP A 20 6.23 3.72 -3.05
CA ASP A 20 6.52 2.28 -2.83
C ASP A 20 7.24 1.57 -4.00
N GLY A 21 7.46 2.28 -5.11
CA GLY A 21 8.08 1.74 -6.33
C GLY A 21 7.13 1.00 -7.27
N TYR A 22 5.83 0.93 -6.95
CA TYR A 22 4.79 0.31 -7.78
C TYR A 22 3.81 1.37 -8.31
N PRO A 23 4.09 2.04 -9.44
CA PRO A 23 3.36 3.23 -9.88
C PRO A 23 1.87 3.04 -10.17
N LYS A 24 1.40 1.78 -10.21
CA LYS A 24 0.01 1.42 -10.51
C LYS A 24 -0.78 0.94 -9.27
N THR A 25 -0.14 0.70 -8.13
CA THR A 25 -0.82 0.19 -6.92
C THR A 25 -1.84 1.19 -6.39
N TYR A 26 -1.47 2.47 -6.38
CA TYR A 26 -2.37 3.58 -6.01
C TYR A 26 -3.59 3.67 -6.95
N SER A 27 -3.39 3.70 -8.27
CA SER A 27 -4.48 3.85 -9.23
C SER A 27 -5.36 2.61 -9.37
N ASN A 28 -4.79 1.42 -9.19
CA ASN A 28 -5.49 0.16 -9.38
C ASN A 28 -6.13 -0.38 -8.09
N HIS A 29 -5.93 0.29 -6.95
CA HIS A 29 -6.31 -0.21 -5.64
C HIS A 29 -5.76 -1.62 -5.40
N GLU A 30 -4.45 -1.76 -5.61
CA GLU A 30 -3.69 -2.98 -5.42
C GLU A 30 -2.60 -2.76 -4.37
N CYS A 31 -2.34 -3.77 -3.53
CA CYS A 31 -1.25 -3.74 -2.56
C CYS A 31 -0.20 -4.79 -2.92
N PRO A 32 1.11 -4.46 -2.91
CA PRO A 32 2.18 -5.42 -3.02
C PRO A 32 2.31 -6.22 -1.72
N HIS A 33 2.22 -7.54 -1.81
CA HIS A 33 2.44 -8.45 -0.67
C HIS A 33 3.64 -9.35 -0.95
N LEU A 34 4.59 -9.37 -0.01
CA LEU A 34 5.73 -10.27 -0.04
C LEU A 34 5.31 -11.67 0.43
N PHE A 35 5.43 -12.64 -0.46
CA PHE A 35 5.27 -14.05 -0.17
C PHE A 35 6.65 -14.65 0.07
N TYR A 36 6.80 -15.34 1.18
CA TYR A 36 8.05 -16.00 1.54
C TYR A 36 7.79 -17.47 1.85
N CYS A 37 8.56 -18.36 1.25
CA CYS A 37 8.54 -19.79 1.55
C CYS A 37 9.54 -20.10 2.67
N PRO A 38 9.09 -20.45 3.89
CA PRO A 38 10.00 -20.72 5.01
C PRO A 38 10.82 -22.01 4.86
N LYS A 39 10.52 -22.86 3.87
CA LYS A 39 11.23 -24.13 3.64
C LYS A 39 12.40 -24.01 2.67
N CYS A 40 12.25 -23.24 1.59
CA CYS A 40 13.27 -23.10 0.55
C CYS A 40 13.83 -21.68 0.43
N GLY A 41 13.29 -20.71 1.17
CA GLY A 41 13.74 -19.32 1.14
C GLY A 41 13.31 -18.53 -0.09
N PHE A 42 12.46 -19.10 -0.96
CA PHE A 42 11.96 -18.41 -2.13
C PHE A 42 11.04 -17.26 -1.74
N GLU A 43 11.26 -16.10 -2.38
CA GLU A 43 10.46 -14.90 -2.20
C GLU A 43 9.83 -14.45 -3.53
N ASP A 44 8.60 -13.96 -3.46
CA ASP A 44 7.86 -13.44 -4.60
C ASP A 44 6.93 -12.31 -4.15
N VAL A 45 6.80 -11.25 -4.95
CA VAL A 45 5.89 -10.14 -4.64
C VAL A 45 4.67 -10.23 -5.53
N LYS A 46 3.48 -10.30 -4.92
CA LYS A 46 2.21 -10.35 -5.65
C LYS A 46 1.36 -9.13 -5.35
N LEU A 47 0.77 -8.58 -6.40
CA LEU A 47 -0.21 -7.50 -6.31
C LEU A 47 -1.58 -8.11 -6.00
N ILE A 48 -2.17 -7.72 -4.87
CA ILE A 48 -3.49 -8.20 -4.41
C ILE A 48 -4.45 -7.02 -4.40
N LYS A 49 -5.70 -7.22 -4.83
CA LYS A 49 -6.74 -6.20 -4.72
C LYS A 49 -7.06 -5.88 -3.27
N GLU A 50 -7.18 -4.58 -2.97
CA GLU A 50 -7.53 -4.10 -1.64
C GLU A 50 -8.97 -4.47 -1.26
N GLN A 51 -9.16 -5.05 -0.08
CA GLN A 51 -10.49 -5.28 0.47
C GLN A 51 -11.03 -3.97 1.05
N GLY A 52 -11.77 -3.23 0.22
CA GLY A 52 -12.29 -1.89 0.54
C GLY A 52 -12.53 -1.01 -0.68
N ALA A 53 -11.95 -1.34 -1.85
CA ALA A 53 -12.16 -0.61 -3.10
C ALA A 53 -13.61 -0.65 -3.60
N ASP A 54 -14.40 -1.63 -3.14
CA ASP A 54 -15.83 -1.77 -3.45
C ASP A 54 -16.73 -0.97 -2.51
N LEU A 55 -16.20 -0.43 -1.41
CA LEU A 55 -16.91 0.50 -0.55
C LEU A 55 -16.87 1.88 -1.20
N LYS A 56 -17.69 2.07 -2.24
CA LYS A 56 -18.07 3.42 -2.69
C LYS A 56 -18.41 4.26 -1.45
N PRO A 57 -17.89 5.48 -1.28
CA PRO A 57 -18.34 6.36 -0.22
C PRO A 57 -19.85 6.54 -0.38
N LYS A 58 -20.64 5.95 0.53
CA LYS A 58 -22.07 6.26 0.63
C LYS A 58 -22.18 7.70 1.10
N GLY A 59 -22.41 8.60 0.16
CA GLY A 59 -22.89 9.95 0.43
C GLY A 59 -21.86 11.05 0.29
N GLN A 60 -21.60 11.46 -0.95
CA GLN A 60 -21.42 12.89 -1.24
C GLN A 60 -22.00 13.18 -2.63
N THR A 61 -23.33 13.16 -2.71
CA THR A 61 -24.08 13.91 -3.72
C THR A 61 -24.04 15.40 -3.35
N PRO A 62 -24.09 16.32 -4.34
CA PRO A 62 -23.89 17.75 -4.16
C PRO A 62 -24.89 18.42 -3.21
#